data_AF-A0A2H0JVC6-F1
#
_entry.id   AF-A0A2H0JVC6-F1
#
_cell.length_a   1.000
_cell.length_b   1.000
_cell.length_c   1.000
_cell.angle_alpha   90.00
_cell.angle_beta   90.00
_cell.angle_gamma   90.00
#
_symmetry.space_group_name_H-M   'P 1'
#
loop_
_entity.id
_entity.type
_entity.pdbx_description
1 polymer ?
#
loop_
_entity_poly.entity_id
_entity_poly.type
_entity_poly.pdbx_seq_one_letter_code
_entity_poly.pdbx_strand_id
1 'polypeptide(L)'
;MPSSAEYIPRLVDRELKDMLKTMGGVVIEGPRACGKTVTGRHHSQSEVLLDVDANARRLIGLNPRLVLQSPAPRLIDEWQLEPEVWNHIRREIDERQDAGQFIL
;
A
#
# COMPACT_ATOMS: atom_id res chain seq x y z
N MET A 1 30.98 2.83 2.82
CA MET A 1 29.61 2.34 2.60
C MET A 1 28.71 3.56 2.60
N PRO A 2 28.08 3.98 1.48
CA PRO A 2 27.16 5.11 1.56
C PRO A 2 25.97 4.67 2.43
N SER A 3 25.63 5.48 3.41
CA SER A 3 24.45 5.30 4.27
C SER A 3 23.20 5.24 3.39
N SER A 4 22.24 4.38 3.76
CA SER A 4 20.86 4.45 3.29
C SER A 4 20.41 5.91 3.29
N ALA A 5 20.12 6.48 2.11
CA ALA A 5 19.71 7.87 2.02
C ALA A 5 18.49 8.09 2.93
N GLU A 6 18.63 8.98 3.91
CA GLU A 6 17.56 9.36 4.82
C GLU A 6 16.38 9.89 4.00
N TYR A 7 15.15 9.50 4.36
CA TYR A 7 13.96 9.91 3.62
C TYR A 7 13.84 11.43 3.64
N ILE A 8 13.73 12.04 2.47
CA ILE A 8 13.51 13.49 2.34
C ILE A 8 12.00 13.74 2.39
N PRO A 9 11.50 14.52 3.36
CA PRO A 9 10.08 14.84 3.47
C PRO A 9 9.53 15.49 2.19
N ARG A 10 8.31 15.11 1.82
CA ARG A 10 7.60 15.54 0.62
C ARG A 10 6.32 16.29 0.99
N LEU A 11 5.87 17.16 0.08
CA LEU A 11 4.66 17.95 0.27
C LEU A 11 3.42 17.09 0.61
N VAL A 12 3.32 15.93 -0.03
CA VAL A 12 2.20 14.99 0.12
C VAL A 12 2.20 14.20 1.44
N ASP A 13 3.29 14.22 2.21
CA ASP A 13 3.40 13.40 3.43
C ASP A 13 2.36 13.77 4.48
N ARG A 14 2.11 15.08 4.63
CA ARG A 14 1.12 15.58 5.57
C ARG A 14 -0.29 15.13 5.16
N GLU A 15 -0.61 15.28 3.88
CA GLU A 15 -1.90 14.91 3.32
C GLU A 15 -2.14 13.40 3.44
N LEU A 16 -1.16 12.57 3.07
CA LEU A 16 -1.23 11.12 3.23
C LEU A 16 -1.44 10.72 4.69
N LYS A 17 -0.69 11.33 5.62
CA LYS A 17 -0.85 11.06 7.05
C LYS A 17 -2.22 11.46 7.59
N ASP A 18 -2.80 12.56 7.10
CA ASP A 18 -4.12 13.01 7.52
C ASP A 18 -5.24 12.15 6.90
N MET A 19 -5.10 11.73 5.65
CA MET A 19 -6.01 10.78 5.01
C MET A 19 -5.99 9.42 5.73
N LEU A 20 -4.82 8.87 6.08
CA LEU A 20 -4.70 7.58 6.77
C LEU A 20 -5.33 7.57 8.18
N LYS A 21 -5.61 8.74 8.78
CA LYS A 21 -6.34 8.81 10.07
C LYS A 21 -7.85 8.64 9.91
N THR A 22 -8.38 8.76 8.70
CA THR A 22 -9.83 8.85 8.45
C THR A 22 -10.31 7.87 7.40
N MET A 23 -9.46 7.50 6.45
CA MET A 23 -9.77 6.61 5.34
C MET A 23 -9.25 5.20 5.61
N GLY A 24 -10.00 4.18 5.23
CA GLY A 24 -9.54 2.78 5.30
C GLY A 24 -8.39 2.49 4.33
N GLY A 25 -8.33 3.17 3.19
CA GLY A 25 -7.23 3.05 2.23
C GLY A 25 -7.00 4.34 1.44
N VAL A 26 -5.76 4.55 1.00
CA VAL A 26 -5.35 5.74 0.22
C VAL A 26 -4.58 5.29 -1.01
N VAL A 27 -4.95 5.83 -2.19
CA VAL A 27 -4.22 5.61 -3.44
C VAL A 27 -3.30 6.79 -3.71
N ILE A 28 -2.03 6.51 -3.99
CA ILE A 28 -1.02 7.49 -4.39
C ILE A 28 -0.85 7.43 -5.91
N GLU A 29 -1.46 8.39 -6.61
CA GLU A 29 -1.36 8.48 -8.07
C GLU A 29 -0.34 9.50 -8.54
N GLY A 30 0.20 9.29 -9.75
CA GLY A 30 1.13 10.22 -10.39
C GLY A 30 2.06 9.55 -11.40
N PRO A 31 2.90 10.35 -12.09
CA PRO A 31 3.81 9.86 -13.13
C PRO A 31 4.76 8.75 -12.65
N ARG A 32 5.30 7.97 -13.59
CA ARG A 32 6.38 7.02 -13.26
C ARG A 32 7.62 7.77 -12.75
N ALA A 33 8.39 7.12 -11.88
CA ALA A 33 9.62 7.65 -11.31
C ALA A 33 9.50 8.98 -10.52
N CYS A 34 8.31 9.38 -10.07
CA CYS A 34 8.14 10.53 -9.15
C CYS A 34 8.26 10.15 -7.66
N GLY A 35 8.51 8.87 -7.35
CA GLY A 35 8.78 8.38 -5.98
C GLY A 35 7.54 8.02 -5.15
N LYS A 36 6.42 7.67 -5.79
CA LYS A 36 5.19 7.19 -5.13
C LYS A 36 5.46 5.98 -4.21
N THR A 37 6.12 4.96 -4.74
CA THR A 37 6.55 3.78 -3.96
C THR A 37 7.36 4.16 -2.74
N VAL A 38 8.28 5.12 -2.87
CA VAL A 38 9.13 5.58 -1.75
C VAL A 38 8.28 6.28 -0.69
N THR A 39 7.34 7.14 -1.10
CA THR A 39 6.38 7.77 -0.19
C THR A 39 5.47 6.75 0.49
N GLY A 40 4.84 5.86 -0.27
CA GLY A 40 3.96 4.83 0.28
C GLY A 40 4.68 3.92 1.27
N ARG A 41 5.91 3.48 0.93
CA ARG A 41 6.75 2.67 1.81
C ARG A 41 7.08 3.39 3.12
N HIS A 42 7.41 4.68 3.05
CA HIS A 42 7.75 5.48 4.23
C HIS A 42 6.59 5.57 5.25
N HIS A 43 5.33 5.60 4.78
CA HIS A 43 4.14 5.67 5.64
C HIS A 43 3.49 4.31 5.92
N SER A 44 4.07 3.21 5.42
CA SER A 44 3.57 1.85 5.63
C SER A 44 4.30 1.14 6.78
N GLN A 45 3.60 0.22 7.44
CA GLN A 45 4.20 -0.72 8.41
C GLN A 45 4.54 -2.08 7.78
N SER A 46 3.98 -2.38 6.61
CA SER A 46 4.29 -3.57 5.83
C SER A 46 4.04 -3.30 4.35
N GLU A 47 4.66 -4.10 3.48
CA GLU A 47 4.48 -3.97 2.03
C GLU A 47 4.32 -5.32 1.35
N VAL A 48 3.75 -5.29 0.14
CA VAL A 48 3.83 -6.31 -0.89
C VAL A 48 4.02 -5.62 -2.23
N LEU A 49 5.00 -6.09 -3.00
CA LEU A 49 5.35 -5.55 -4.31
C LEU A 49 4.89 -6.57 -5.35
N LEU A 50 3.77 -6.32 -6.03
CA LEU A 50 3.14 -7.34 -6.88
C LEU A 50 3.91 -7.59 -8.19
N ASP A 51 4.71 -6.64 -8.63
CA ASP A 51 5.63 -6.81 -9.75
C ASP A 51 6.75 -7.83 -9.45
N VAL A 52 7.18 -7.92 -8.19
CA VAL A 52 8.26 -8.83 -7.73
C VAL A 52 7.71 -10.13 -7.13
N ASP A 53 6.66 -10.06 -6.30
CA ASP A 53 6.14 -11.21 -5.55
C ASP A 53 5.08 -11.99 -6.35
N ALA A 54 5.57 -12.91 -7.20
CA ALA A 54 4.72 -13.80 -7.97
C ALA A 54 3.85 -14.73 -7.10
N ASN A 55 4.27 -15.04 -5.86
CA ASN A 55 3.47 -15.85 -4.96
C ASN A 55 2.31 -15.05 -4.38
N ALA A 56 2.55 -13.81 -3.96
CA ALA A 56 1.48 -12.91 -3.52
C ALA A 56 0.42 -12.72 -4.63
N ARG A 57 0.85 -12.55 -5.88
CA ARG A 57 -0.08 -12.48 -7.03
C ARG A 57 -0.97 -13.70 -7.14
N ARG A 58 -0.40 -14.91 -7.04
CA ARG A 58 -1.18 -16.16 -7.03
C ARG A 58 -2.14 -16.24 -5.83
N LEU A 59 -1.70 -15.77 -4.67
CA LEU A 59 -2.50 -15.80 -3.45
C LEU A 59 -3.70 -14.86 -3.49
N ILE A 60 -3.66 -13.76 -4.25
CA ILE A 60 -4.81 -12.86 -4.44
C ILE A 60 -6.02 -13.64 -4.96
N GLY A 61 -5.84 -14.47 -6.00
CA GLY A 61 -6.93 -15.27 -6.58
C GLY A 61 -7.34 -16.50 -5.78
N LEU A 62 -6.49 -16.99 -4.87
CA LEU A 62 -6.75 -18.21 -4.09
C LEU A 62 -7.29 -17.91 -2.69
N ASN A 63 -6.58 -17.05 -1.96
CA ASN A 63 -6.93 -16.63 -0.61
C ASN A 63 -6.34 -15.24 -0.32
N PRO A 64 -7.04 -14.17 -0.71
CA PRO A 64 -6.52 -12.80 -0.64
C PRO A 64 -6.21 -12.35 0.80
N ARG A 65 -6.86 -12.96 1.81
CA ARG A 65 -6.58 -12.66 3.23
C ARG A 65 -5.12 -12.90 3.60
N LEU A 66 -4.46 -13.89 2.99
CA LEU A 66 -3.04 -14.15 3.24
C LEU A 66 -2.13 -13.01 2.76
N VAL A 67 -2.59 -12.21 1.79
CA VAL A 67 -1.87 -11.05 1.28
C VAL A 67 -2.25 -9.78 2.05
N LEU A 68 -3.51 -9.65 2.49
CA LEU A 68 -4.06 -8.44 3.11
C LEU A 68 -3.95 -8.39 4.64
N GLN A 69 -3.74 -9.52 5.32
CA GLN A 69 -3.59 -9.58 6.79
C GLN A 69 -2.13 -9.45 7.20
N SER A 70 -1.66 -8.21 7.29
CA SER A 70 -0.33 -7.83 7.79
C SER A 70 -0.40 -6.46 8.48
N PRO A 71 0.65 -6.01 9.19
CA PRO A 71 0.63 -4.73 9.90
C PRO A 71 0.20 -3.55 9.02
N ALA A 72 -0.74 -2.75 9.52
CA ALA A 72 -1.33 -1.61 8.83
C ALA A 72 -0.62 -0.29 9.21
N PRO A 73 -0.45 0.69 8.29
CA PRO A 73 -0.91 0.64 6.90
C PRO A 73 -0.05 -0.29 6.05
N ARG A 74 -0.67 -1.08 5.18
CA ARG A 74 0.02 -1.97 4.26
C ARG A 74 0.09 -1.37 2.86
N LEU A 75 1.29 -1.24 2.32
CA LEU A 75 1.49 -0.87 0.91
C LEU A 75 1.23 -2.07 0.01
N ILE A 76 0.34 -1.90 -0.97
CA ILE A 76 0.11 -2.84 -2.07
C ILE A 76 0.61 -2.16 -3.35
N ASP A 77 1.91 -2.31 -3.64
CA ASP A 77 2.53 -1.62 -4.77
C ASP A 77 2.24 -2.34 -6.10
N GLU A 78 2.17 -1.57 -7.18
CA GLU A 78 1.87 -2.04 -8.53
C GLU A 78 0.58 -2.90 -8.61
N TRP A 79 -0.45 -2.52 -7.83
CA TRP A 79 -1.74 -3.22 -7.75
C TRP A 79 -2.45 -3.37 -9.09
N GLN A 80 -2.14 -2.51 -10.07
CA GLN A 80 -2.70 -2.57 -11.42
C GLN A 80 -2.34 -3.86 -12.16
N LEU A 81 -1.29 -4.58 -11.72
CA LEU A 81 -0.92 -5.90 -12.24
C LEU A 81 -1.92 -7.00 -11.84
N GLU A 82 -2.64 -6.83 -10.73
CA GLU A 82 -3.67 -7.76 -10.26
C GLU A 82 -4.94 -6.98 -9.84
N PRO A 83 -5.74 -6.48 -10.79
CA PRO A 83 -6.86 -5.57 -10.51
C PRO A 83 -7.91 -6.11 -9.52
N GLU A 84 -8.04 -7.44 -9.40
CA GLU A 84 -8.96 -8.08 -8.45
C GLU A 84 -8.64 -7.73 -6.99
N VAL A 85 -7.37 -7.42 -6.67
CA VAL A 85 -6.94 -7.02 -5.33
C VAL A 85 -7.70 -5.81 -4.80
N TRP A 86 -8.11 -4.91 -5.70
CA TRP A 86 -8.89 -3.72 -5.36
C TRP A 86 -10.21 -4.06 -4.67
N ASN A 87 -10.94 -5.05 -5.20
CA ASN A 87 -12.22 -5.47 -4.64
C ASN A 87 -12.02 -6.16 -3.28
N HIS A 88 -10.95 -6.93 -3.13
CA HIS A 88 -10.60 -7.55 -1.86
C HIS A 88 -10.23 -6.53 -0.79
N ILE A 89 -9.45 -5.51 -1.15
CA ILE A 89 -9.10 -4.40 -0.26
C ILE A 89 -10.34 -3.65 0.20
N ARG A 90 -11.25 -3.28 -0.72
CA ARG A 90 -12.51 -2.61 -0.37
C ARG A 90 -13.32 -3.43 0.63
N ARG A 91 -13.47 -4.72 0.35
CA ARG A 91 -14.19 -5.63 1.25
C ARG A 91 -13.52 -5.77 2.60
N GLU A 92 -12.19 -5.86 2.66
CA GLU A 92 -11.45 -5.92 3.92
C GLU A 92 -11.58 -4.62 4.72
N ILE A 93 -11.58 -3.46 4.04
CA ILE A 93 -11.86 -2.16 4.68
C ILE A 93 -13.25 -2.17 5.31
N ASP A 94 -14.26 -2.61 4.56
CA ASP A 94 -15.64 -2.70 5.04
C ASP A 94 -15.79 -3.71 6.20
N GLU A 95 -15.04 -4.82 6.18
CA GLU A 95 -15.04 -5.85 7.22
C GLU A 95 -14.35 -5.38 8.51
N ARG A 96 -13.22 -4.67 8.42
CA ARG A 96 -12.45 -4.19 9.60
C ARG A 96 -13.01 -2.90 10.19
N GLN A 97 -13.61 -2.04 9.37
CA GLN A 97 -14.15 -0.73 9.75
C GLN A 97 -13.16 0.21 10.48
N ASP A 98 -11.86 0.04 10.24
CA ASP A 98 -10.78 0.85 10.81
C ASP A 98 -10.15 1.80 9.77
N ALA A 99 -9.52 2.88 10.23
CA ALA A 99 -8.74 3.78 9.39
C ALA A 99 -7.30 3.27 9.16
N GLY A 100 -6.67 3.74 8.09
CA GLY A 100 -5.24 3.56 7.83
C GLY A 100 -4.81 2.14 7.50
N GLN A 101 -5.67 1.36 6.84
CA GLN A 101 -5.40 -0.06 6.58
C GLN A 101 -4.47 -0.27 5.38
N PHE A 102 -4.68 0.48 4.29
CA PHE A 102 -3.99 0.24 3.02
C PHE A 102 -3.45 1.51 2.37
N ILE A 103 -2.32 1.35 1.67
CA ILE A 103 -1.76 2.32 0.74
C ILE A 103 -1.62 1.60 -0.61
N LEU A 104 -2.04 2.26 -1.69
CA LEU A 104 -2.09 1.73 -3.06
C LEU A 104 -1.37 2.65 -4.04
#